data_AF-A0A842QF77-F1
#
_entry.id   AF-A0A842QF77-F1
#
_cell.length_a   1.000
_cell.length_b   1.000
_cell.length_c   1.000
_cell.angle_alpha   90.00
_cell.angle_beta   90.00
_cell.angle_gamma   90.00
#
_symmetry.space_group_name_H-M   'P 1'
#
loop_
_entity.id
_entity.type
_entity.pdbx_description
1 polymer ?
#
loop_
_entity_poly.entity_id
_entity_poly.type
_entity_poly.pdbx_seq_one_letter_code
_entity_poly.pdbx_strand_id
1 'polypeptide(L)'
;MPDKKTGEIASSADPLSIQVYGGTETEILKSLKSLMSQDEEIQSNQTWVNVGALRRLAFLFEGGVESAGGLIGLAVMFILLGVVLIAFAIWQIFIFFIVIAALTSFSGGAALKYLKCTYLTVPAHSLTADNLAVFFEEQLSFGRFATLSEGLDFSEQPELVRKSGRATRIFRLGIHMALAVATLLLLFELVGYFVFGDWITETSFLILHGIAFLLGIAIMDAGVILRHSLVTQGE
;
A
#
# COMPACT_ATOMS: atom_id res chain seq x y z
N MET A 1 -21.56 38.84 -4.06
CA MET A 1 -20.86 37.95 -3.12
C MET A 1 -21.51 36.59 -3.27
N PRO A 2 -20.86 35.61 -3.93
CA PRO A 2 -21.44 34.28 -4.05
C PRO A 2 -21.25 33.52 -2.73
N ASP A 3 -22.35 32.92 -2.25
CA ASP A 3 -22.41 32.04 -1.10
C ASP A 3 -21.40 30.89 -1.24
N LYS A 4 -20.51 30.81 -0.27
CA LYS A 4 -19.60 29.68 -0.09
C LYS A 4 -20.45 28.53 0.47
N LYS A 5 -20.92 27.64 -0.41
CA LYS A 5 -21.56 26.38 0.00
C LYS A 5 -20.56 25.60 0.85
N THR A 6 -20.76 25.60 2.15
CA THR A 6 -20.17 24.66 3.10
C THR A 6 -20.63 23.28 2.65
N GLY A 7 -19.73 22.54 2.00
CA GLY A 7 -20.01 21.17 1.57
C GLY A 7 -20.09 20.28 2.79
N GLU A 8 -21.30 20.05 3.30
CA GLU A 8 -21.58 18.81 4.01
C GLU A 8 -21.25 17.66 3.05
N ILE A 9 -20.26 16.85 3.42
CA ILE A 9 -19.96 15.61 2.70
C ILE A 9 -21.27 14.83 2.69
N ALA A 10 -21.84 14.61 1.50
CA ALA A 10 -23.13 13.97 1.35
C ALA A 10 -23.22 12.73 2.26
N SER A 11 -24.27 12.72 3.08
CA SER A 11 -24.66 11.68 4.04
C SER A 11 -24.76 10.30 3.37
N SER A 12 -23.62 9.70 3.07
CA SER A 12 -23.50 8.26 2.91
C SER A 12 -23.35 7.70 4.32
N ALA A 13 -24.20 6.74 4.68
CA ALA A 13 -24.12 6.01 5.95
C ALA A 13 -22.84 5.16 6.06
N ASP A 14 -21.98 5.20 5.04
CA ASP A 14 -20.76 4.44 4.94
C ASP A 14 -19.62 5.16 5.68
N PRO A 15 -18.86 4.43 6.50
CA PRO A 15 -17.75 5.02 7.24
C PRO A 15 -16.64 5.47 6.29
N LEU A 16 -16.08 6.65 6.57
CA LEU A 16 -14.93 7.19 5.87
C LEU A 16 -13.68 6.41 6.28
N SER A 17 -12.99 5.80 5.32
CA SER A 17 -11.72 5.13 5.58
C SER A 17 -10.55 5.97 5.05
N ILE A 18 -9.64 6.33 5.96
CA ILE A 18 -8.43 7.10 5.67
C ILE A 18 -7.23 6.16 5.83
N GLN A 19 -6.32 6.19 4.86
CA GLN A 19 -5.07 5.44 4.89
C GLN A 19 -3.91 6.42 4.99
N VAL A 20 -3.06 6.25 5.99
CA VAL A 20 -1.86 7.06 6.19
C VAL A 20 -0.64 6.15 6.21
N TYR A 21 0.29 6.40 5.29
CA TYR A 21 1.56 5.68 5.18
C TYR A 21 2.67 6.49 5.86
N GLY A 22 3.36 5.85 6.80
CA GLY A 22 4.33 6.47 7.70
C GLY A 22 3.69 7.08 8.95
N GLY A 23 4.45 7.12 10.05
CA GLY A 23 3.97 7.54 11.37
C GLY A 23 3.50 6.37 12.24
N THR A 24 3.33 6.62 13.54
CA THR A 24 2.75 5.65 14.48
C THR A 24 1.24 5.85 14.57
N GLU A 25 0.49 4.78 14.87
CA GLU A 25 -0.96 4.86 15.08
C GLU A 25 -1.32 5.96 16.08
N THR A 26 -0.59 6.04 17.19
CA THR A 26 -0.80 7.02 18.26
C THR A 26 -0.63 8.45 17.80
N GLU A 27 0.34 8.74 16.93
CA GLU A 27 0.55 10.09 16.39
C GLU A 27 -0.59 10.51 15.47
N ILE A 28 -0.97 9.61 14.56
CA ILE A 28 -1.99 9.87 13.54
C ILE A 28 -3.37 10.00 14.19
N LEU A 29 -3.68 9.12 15.14
CA LEU A 29 -4.94 9.14 15.89
C LEU A 29 -5.04 10.38 16.78
N LYS A 30 -3.94 10.82 17.40
CA LYS A 30 -3.91 12.07 18.18
C LYS A 30 -4.20 13.29 17.31
N SER A 31 -3.57 13.38 16.13
CA SER A 31 -3.79 14.45 15.14
C SER A 31 -5.24 14.47 14.64
N LEU A 32 -5.82 13.30 14.35
CA LEU A 32 -7.22 13.21 13.94
C LEU A 32 -8.18 13.60 15.08
N LYS A 33 -7.95 13.10 16.31
CA LYS A 33 -8.80 13.41 17.47
C LYS A 33 -8.81 14.89 17.84
N SER A 34 -7.73 15.63 17.61
CA SER A 34 -7.73 17.09 17.84
C SER A 34 -8.65 17.85 16.88
N LEU A 35 -9.03 17.25 15.76
CA LEU A 35 -9.88 17.85 14.73
C LEU A 35 -11.32 17.34 14.78
N MET A 36 -11.63 16.43 15.71
CA MET A 36 -12.95 15.84 15.89
C MET A 36 -13.53 16.24 17.26
N SER A 37 -14.86 16.22 17.36
CA SER A 37 -15.56 16.34 18.63
C SER A 37 -15.23 15.12 19.52
N GLN A 38 -14.96 15.35 20.80
CA GLN A 38 -14.22 14.41 21.68
C GLN A 38 -14.88 13.05 21.97
N ASP A 39 -16.11 12.79 21.52
CA ASP A 39 -16.91 11.63 21.94
C ASP A 39 -17.10 10.54 20.88
N GLU A 40 -16.44 10.64 19.71
CA GLU A 40 -16.63 9.65 18.65
C GLU A 40 -15.59 8.52 18.64
N GLU A 41 -16.07 7.29 18.48
CA GLU A 41 -15.23 6.09 18.38
C GLU A 41 -14.55 6.00 17.00
N ILE A 42 -13.25 6.36 16.98
CA ILE A 42 -12.39 6.12 15.82
C ILE A 42 -11.84 4.70 15.90
N GLN A 43 -12.13 3.89 14.89
CA GLN A 43 -11.49 2.58 14.75
C GLN A 43 -10.17 2.74 14.00
N SER A 44 -9.06 2.41 14.66
CA SER A 44 -7.72 2.43 14.08
C SER A 44 -7.14 1.04 14.01
N ASN A 45 -6.49 0.73 12.89
CA ASN A 45 -5.72 -0.50 12.72
C ASN A 45 -4.39 -0.13 12.05
N GLN A 46 -3.28 -0.29 12.77
CA GLN A 46 -1.95 -0.19 12.17
C GLN A 46 -1.44 -1.55 11.69
N THR A 47 -0.96 -1.57 10.45
CA THR A 47 -0.25 -2.71 9.88
C THR A 47 1.25 -2.48 9.93
N TRP A 48 2.00 -3.43 10.49
CA TRP A 48 3.47 -3.39 10.59
C TRP A 48 4.17 -3.70 9.25
N VAL A 49 3.50 -4.49 8.42
CA VAL A 49 3.82 -4.76 7.02
C VAL A 49 2.52 -4.52 6.28
N ASN A 50 2.54 -3.82 5.14
CA ASN A 50 1.33 -3.60 4.34
C ASN A 50 0.73 -4.95 3.89
N VAL A 51 -0.13 -5.52 4.73
CA VAL A 51 -0.78 -6.81 4.52
C VAL A 51 -1.66 -6.75 3.28
N GLY A 52 -2.15 -5.56 2.90
CA GLY A 52 -2.86 -5.35 1.64
C GLY A 52 -1.98 -5.60 0.40
N ALA A 53 -0.71 -5.20 0.44
CA ALA A 53 0.26 -5.48 -0.61
C ALA A 53 0.55 -6.99 -0.71
N LEU A 54 0.77 -7.65 0.43
CA LEU A 54 0.97 -9.10 0.49
C LEU A 54 -0.29 -9.87 0.04
N ARG A 55 -1.48 -9.45 0.48
CA ARG A 55 -2.75 -10.09 0.10
C ARG A 55 -3.04 -9.96 -1.40
N ARG A 56 -2.68 -8.83 -2.03
CA ARG A 56 -2.78 -8.64 -3.49
C ARG A 56 -1.76 -9.47 -4.28
N LEU A 57 -0.67 -9.92 -3.66
CA LEU A 57 0.29 -10.87 -4.21
C LEU A 57 -0.13 -12.34 -4.03
N ALA A 58 -1.43 -12.60 -3.84
CA ALA A 58 -2.06 -13.93 -3.83
C ALA A 58 -1.70 -14.87 -2.65
N PHE A 59 -1.57 -14.33 -1.44
CA PHE A 59 -1.37 -15.13 -0.21
C PHE A 59 -2.59 -15.93 0.27
N LEU A 60 -3.76 -15.81 -0.37
CA LEU A 60 -4.98 -16.53 0.02
C LEU A 60 -5.57 -17.27 -1.18
N PHE A 61 -5.09 -18.51 -1.39
CA PHE A 61 -5.77 -19.45 -2.28
C PHE A 61 -7.00 -20.00 -1.55
N GLU A 62 -8.19 -19.52 -1.92
CA GLU A 62 -9.45 -20.26 -1.69
C GLU A 62 -9.53 -21.36 -2.75
N GLY A 63 -8.82 -22.46 -2.53
CA GLY A 63 -8.80 -23.62 -3.41
C GLY A 63 -9.26 -24.87 -2.68
N GLY A 64 -10.51 -25.28 -2.89
CA GLY A 64 -11.00 -26.60 -2.49
C GLY A 64 -10.35 -27.68 -3.35
N VAL A 65 -9.73 -28.69 -2.71
CA VAL A 65 -9.14 -29.84 -3.39
C VAL A 65 -10.16 -30.96 -3.42
N GLU A 66 -10.63 -31.30 -4.62
CA GLU A 66 -11.52 -32.44 -4.83
C GLU A 66 -10.75 -33.78 -4.71
N SER A 67 -11.37 -34.65 -3.92
CA SER A 67 -11.10 -36.05 -3.61
C SER A 67 -10.16 -36.84 -4.53
N ALA A 68 -9.02 -37.26 -3.98
CA ALA A 68 -8.33 -38.48 -4.39
C ALA A 68 -7.77 -39.23 -3.15
N GLY A 69 -8.36 -40.39 -2.83
CA GLY A 69 -7.74 -41.54 -2.18
C GLY A 69 -7.19 -41.41 -0.74
N GLY A 70 -7.92 -41.99 0.23
CA GLY A 70 -7.40 -42.44 1.54
C GLY A 70 -7.09 -41.32 2.56
N LEU A 71 -7.68 -41.41 3.75
CA LEU A 71 -7.58 -40.36 4.81
C LEU A 71 -6.13 -40.01 5.20
N ILE A 72 -5.23 -41.01 5.19
CA ILE A 72 -3.81 -40.83 5.51
C ILE A 72 -3.04 -40.19 4.33
N GLY A 73 -3.37 -40.56 3.09
CA GLY A 73 -2.77 -39.95 1.89
C GLY A 73 -3.14 -38.48 1.74
N LEU A 74 -4.41 -38.16 2.02
CA LEU A 74 -4.90 -36.77 2.11
C LEU A 74 -4.15 -35.98 3.17
N ALA A 75 -3.99 -36.52 4.38
CA ALA A 75 -3.27 -35.83 5.47
C ALA A 75 -1.81 -35.51 5.10
N VAL A 76 -1.08 -36.48 4.52
CA VAL A 76 0.32 -36.28 4.09
C VAL A 76 0.41 -35.26 2.96
N MET A 77 -0.49 -35.31 1.98
CA MET A 77 -0.53 -34.35 0.88
C MET A 77 -0.83 -32.93 1.39
N PHE A 78 -1.76 -32.75 2.33
CA PHE A 78 -2.05 -31.44 2.93
C PHE A 78 -0.88 -30.90 3.75
N ILE A 79 -0.16 -31.76 4.48
CA ILE A 79 1.03 -31.35 5.21
C ILE A 79 2.12 -30.90 4.22
N LEU A 80 2.36 -31.67 3.16
CA LEU A 80 3.39 -31.37 2.17
C LEU A 80 3.05 -30.10 1.38
N LEU A 81 1.79 -29.94 0.97
CA LEU A 81 1.26 -28.71 0.39
C LEU A 81 1.42 -27.53 1.36
N GLY A 82 1.07 -27.72 2.64
CA GLY A 82 1.23 -26.72 3.68
C GLY A 82 2.69 -26.27 3.85
N VAL A 83 3.64 -27.21 3.85
CA VAL A 83 5.08 -26.91 3.93
C VAL A 83 5.55 -26.14 2.69
N VAL A 84 5.13 -26.54 1.49
CA VAL A 84 5.48 -25.82 0.24
C VAL A 84 4.90 -24.40 0.26
N LEU A 85 3.65 -24.24 0.69
CA LEU A 85 3.01 -22.92 0.81
C LEU A 85 3.71 -22.04 1.84
N ILE A 86 4.11 -22.60 3.00
CA ILE A 86 4.86 -21.87 4.03
C ILE A 86 6.24 -21.47 3.51
N ALA A 87 6.96 -22.36 2.84
CA ALA A 87 8.26 -22.06 2.26
C ALA A 87 8.15 -20.94 1.20
N PHE A 88 7.12 -21.01 0.36
CA PHE A 88 6.83 -19.96 -0.63
C PHE A 88 6.47 -18.62 0.03
N ALA A 89 5.64 -18.65 1.07
CA ALA A 89 5.27 -17.47 1.85
C ALA A 89 6.50 -16.79 2.47
N ILE A 90 7.37 -17.55 3.13
CA ILE A 90 8.62 -17.05 3.72
C ILE A 90 9.53 -16.47 2.63
N TRP A 91 9.62 -17.14 1.49
CA TRP A 91 10.42 -16.69 0.35
C TRP A 91 9.93 -15.35 -0.24
N GLN A 92 8.62 -15.18 -0.41
CA GLN A 92 8.04 -13.92 -0.87
C GLN A 92 8.24 -12.78 0.14
N ILE A 93 8.16 -13.07 1.44
CA ILE A 93 8.49 -12.09 2.49
C ILE A 93 9.95 -11.63 2.36
N PHE A 94 10.88 -12.55 2.11
CA PHE A 94 12.29 -12.22 1.91
C PHE A 94 12.51 -11.30 0.70
N ILE A 95 11.88 -11.61 -0.44
CA ILE A 95 11.93 -10.77 -1.65
C ILE A 95 11.34 -9.40 -1.36
N PHE A 96 10.20 -9.33 -0.68
CA PHE A 96 9.58 -8.07 -0.31
C PHE A 96 10.56 -7.18 0.47
N PHE A 97 11.26 -7.73 1.47
CA PHE A 97 12.26 -6.96 2.22
C PHE A 97 13.46 -6.54 1.37
N ILE A 98 13.96 -7.40 0.47
CA ILE A 98 15.04 -7.03 -0.47
C ILE A 98 14.61 -5.89 -1.37
N VAL A 99 13.42 -5.98 -1.97
CA VAL A 99 12.89 -4.94 -2.84
C VAL A 99 12.74 -3.64 -2.06
N ILE A 100 12.14 -3.67 -0.86
CA ILE A 100 12.01 -2.47 -0.03
C ILE A 100 13.39 -1.90 0.33
N ALA A 101 14.39 -2.73 0.64
CA ALA A 101 15.75 -2.27 0.91
C ALA A 101 16.39 -1.60 -0.31
N ALA A 102 16.21 -2.17 -1.50
CA ALA A 102 16.66 -1.56 -2.75
C ALA A 102 15.95 -0.22 -2.99
N LEU A 103 14.62 -0.18 -2.95
CA LEU A 103 13.82 1.05 -3.10
C LEU A 103 14.21 2.11 -2.08
N THR A 104 14.47 1.72 -0.84
CA THR A 104 14.93 2.59 0.25
C THR A 104 16.28 3.21 -0.08
N SER A 105 17.20 2.43 -0.63
CA SER A 105 18.55 2.87 -1.00
C SER A 105 18.53 3.90 -2.13
N PHE A 106 17.64 3.73 -3.11
CA PHE A 106 17.50 4.66 -4.23
C PHE A 106 16.68 5.92 -3.90
N SER A 107 15.66 5.81 -3.04
CA SER A 107 14.72 6.91 -2.73
C SER A 107 15.03 7.70 -1.46
N GLY A 108 16.20 7.48 -0.85
CA GLY A 108 16.59 8.16 0.40
C GLY A 108 15.67 7.82 1.59
N GLY A 109 15.13 6.59 1.62
CA GLY A 109 14.28 6.11 2.71
C GLY A 109 12.78 6.38 2.56
N ALA A 110 12.32 6.98 1.46
CA ALA A 110 10.90 7.21 1.23
C ALA A 110 10.09 5.90 1.22
N ALA A 111 10.66 4.83 0.63
CA ALA A 111 10.02 3.52 0.56
C ALA A 111 9.72 2.89 1.94
N LEU A 112 10.49 3.21 3.00
CA LEU A 112 10.21 2.70 4.36
C LEU A 112 8.86 3.18 4.89
N LYS A 113 8.38 4.33 4.44
CA LYS A 113 7.06 4.86 4.82
C LYS A 113 5.93 3.95 4.34
N TYR A 114 6.15 3.17 3.29
CA TYR A 114 5.17 2.22 2.78
C TYR A 114 5.00 0.98 3.67
N LEU A 115 6.02 0.62 4.47
CA LEU A 115 5.95 -0.56 5.35
C LEU A 115 4.85 -0.42 6.42
N LYS A 116 4.68 0.80 6.95
CA LYS A 116 3.71 1.10 7.99
C LYS A 116 2.52 1.83 7.38
N CYS A 117 1.37 1.17 7.37
CA CYS A 117 0.11 1.78 6.96
C CYS A 117 -0.87 1.75 8.14
N THR A 118 -1.39 2.92 8.49
CA THR A 118 -2.43 3.10 9.49
C THR A 118 -3.75 3.32 8.77
N TYR A 119 -4.71 2.44 9.04
CA TYR A 119 -6.08 2.55 8.58
C TYR A 119 -6.91 3.18 9.68
N LEU A 120 -7.59 4.26 9.36
CA LEU A 120 -8.54 4.93 10.24
C LEU A 120 -9.91 4.80 9.61
N THR A 121 -10.88 4.35 10.39
CA THR A 121 -12.28 4.27 10.00
C THR A 121 -13.06 5.22 10.91
N VAL A 122 -13.71 6.20 10.29
CA VAL A 122 -14.34 7.32 10.97
C VAL A 122 -15.76 7.52 10.43
N PRO A 123 -16.76 7.85 11.26
CA PRO A 123 -18.11 8.16 10.76
C PRO A 123 -18.09 9.37 9.82
N ALA A 124 -18.74 9.29 8.65
CA ALA A 124 -18.67 10.35 7.65
C ALA A 124 -19.24 11.71 8.13
N HIS A 125 -20.19 11.70 9.06
CA HIS A 125 -20.83 12.90 9.61
C HIS A 125 -19.95 13.69 10.60
N SER A 126 -18.84 13.11 11.02
CA SER A 126 -17.99 13.65 12.09
C SER A 126 -16.83 14.50 11.60
N LEU A 127 -16.50 14.37 10.31
CA LEU A 127 -15.44 15.10 9.65
C LEU A 127 -16.01 16.06 8.62
N THR A 128 -15.81 17.35 8.86
CA THR A 128 -16.06 18.37 7.83
C THR A 128 -14.93 18.34 6.80
N ALA A 129 -15.23 18.82 5.58
CA ALA A 129 -14.25 18.93 4.51
C ALA A 129 -13.02 19.79 4.90
N ASP A 130 -13.23 20.83 5.71
CA ASP A 130 -12.17 21.70 6.22
C ASP A 130 -11.26 20.97 7.22
N ASN A 131 -11.83 20.24 8.18
CA ASN A 131 -11.06 19.44 9.14
C ASN A 131 -10.25 18.33 8.44
N LEU A 132 -10.83 17.74 7.38
CA LEU A 132 -10.13 16.76 6.56
C LEU A 132 -8.94 17.38 5.83
N ALA A 133 -9.08 18.58 5.29
CA ALA A 133 -7.98 19.29 4.64
C ALA A 133 -6.84 19.58 5.62
N VAL A 134 -7.17 20.10 6.82
CA VAL A 134 -6.19 20.37 7.89
C VAL A 134 -5.47 19.10 8.33
N PHE A 135 -6.20 17.98 8.49
CA PHE A 135 -5.59 16.70 8.80
C PHE A 135 -4.59 16.26 7.73
N PHE A 136 -4.96 16.36 6.45
CA PHE A 136 -4.10 15.99 5.33
C PHE A 136 -2.88 16.90 5.22
N GLU A 137 -3.05 18.20 5.44
CA GLU A 137 -1.95 19.16 5.48
C GLU A 137 -0.94 18.81 6.58
N GLU A 138 -1.41 18.50 7.78
CA GLU A 138 -0.56 18.04 8.88
C GLU A 138 0.17 16.73 8.52
N GLN A 139 -0.51 15.75 7.92
CA GLN A 139 0.15 14.51 7.51
C GLN A 139 1.23 14.77 6.43
N LEU A 140 0.95 15.68 5.48
CA LEU A 140 1.89 16.04 4.41
C LEU A 140 3.12 16.77 4.96
N SER A 141 2.96 17.65 5.96
CA SER A 141 4.07 18.38 6.59
C SER A 141 5.02 17.44 7.36
N PHE A 142 4.49 16.37 7.97
CA PHE A 142 5.31 15.26 8.50
C PHE A 142 5.91 14.34 7.42
N GLY A 143 5.69 14.65 6.15
CA GLY A 143 6.14 13.88 5.00
C GLY A 143 5.46 12.52 4.87
N ARG A 144 4.29 12.32 5.46
CA ARG A 144 3.50 11.08 5.34
C ARG A 144 2.69 11.11 4.05
N PHE A 145 2.22 9.95 3.60
CA PHE A 145 1.30 9.86 2.46
C PHE A 145 -0.09 9.54 2.95
N ALA A 146 -1.07 10.40 2.68
CA ALA A 146 -2.45 10.22 3.11
C ALA A 146 -3.37 10.09 1.88
N THR A 147 -4.30 9.14 1.94
CA THR A 147 -5.34 8.94 0.93
C THR A 147 -6.64 8.49 1.57
N LEU A 148 -7.76 8.84 0.96
CA LEU A 148 -9.03 8.20 1.26
C LEU A 148 -9.10 6.84 0.55
N SER A 149 -9.76 5.88 1.18
CA SER A 149 -10.06 4.56 0.59
C SER A 149 -11.06 4.70 -0.57
N GLU A 150 -10.89 3.84 -1.58
CA GLU A 150 -11.70 3.84 -2.81
C GLU A 150 -13.16 3.49 -2.47
N GLY A 151 -14.10 4.41 -2.73
CA GLY A 151 -15.54 4.17 -2.49
C GLY A 151 -16.37 5.43 -2.24
N LEU A 152 -15.77 6.52 -1.75
CA LEU A 152 -16.47 7.80 -1.59
C LEU A 152 -16.35 8.68 -2.84
N ASP A 153 -17.48 9.29 -3.23
CA ASP A 153 -17.61 10.05 -4.46
C ASP A 153 -16.60 11.22 -4.49
N PHE A 154 -15.81 11.27 -5.57
CA PHE A 154 -14.61 12.12 -5.69
C PHE A 154 -14.93 13.60 -6.00
N SER A 155 -16.21 13.94 -6.15
CA SER A 155 -16.69 15.24 -6.60
C SER A 155 -16.75 16.31 -5.50
N GLU A 156 -16.83 15.91 -4.22
CA GLU A 156 -16.95 16.84 -3.07
C GLU A 156 -15.66 16.95 -2.21
N GLN A 157 -14.57 16.27 -2.59
CA GLN A 157 -13.35 16.28 -1.80
C GLN A 157 -12.56 17.59 -1.95
N PRO A 158 -11.94 18.11 -0.87
CA PRO A 158 -11.00 19.23 -0.96
C PRO A 158 -9.88 18.96 -1.97
N GLU A 159 -9.45 19.99 -2.68
CA GLU A 159 -8.42 19.85 -3.73
C GLU A 159 -7.12 19.25 -3.18
N LEU A 160 -6.72 19.63 -1.97
CA LEU A 160 -5.55 19.10 -1.27
C LEU A 160 -5.65 17.58 -1.05
N VAL A 161 -6.80 17.11 -0.57
CA VAL A 161 -7.07 15.68 -0.33
C VAL A 161 -6.96 14.88 -1.62
N ARG A 162 -7.55 15.41 -2.71
CA ARG A 162 -7.48 14.78 -4.04
C ARG A 162 -6.05 14.71 -4.58
N LYS A 163 -5.29 15.80 -4.46
CA LYS A 163 -3.88 15.84 -4.89
C LYS A 163 -3.01 14.91 -4.05
N SER A 164 -3.20 14.87 -2.73
CA SER A 164 -2.52 13.94 -1.82
C SER A 164 -2.84 12.48 -2.16
N GLY A 165 -4.10 12.16 -2.42
CA GLY A 165 -4.52 10.83 -2.86
C GLY A 165 -3.85 10.42 -4.17
N ARG A 166 -3.74 11.33 -5.14
CA ARG A 166 -3.02 11.08 -6.40
C ARG A 166 -1.52 10.82 -6.17
N ALA A 167 -0.85 11.65 -5.37
CA ALA A 167 0.56 11.48 -5.03
C ALA A 167 0.81 10.12 -4.34
N THR A 168 -0.05 9.78 -3.38
CA THR A 168 -0.03 8.49 -2.68
C THR A 168 -0.25 7.33 -3.64
N ARG A 169 -1.23 7.42 -4.55
CA ARG A 169 -1.50 6.35 -5.54
C ARG A 169 -0.31 6.10 -6.45
N ILE A 170 0.33 7.16 -6.95
CA ILE A 170 1.53 7.07 -7.80
C ILE A 170 2.69 6.45 -7.02
N PHE A 171 2.94 6.92 -5.79
CA PHE A 171 3.95 6.33 -4.90
C PHE A 171 3.75 4.83 -4.71
N ARG A 172 2.53 4.39 -4.35
CA ARG A 172 2.21 2.97 -4.18
C ARG A 172 2.34 2.18 -5.49
N LEU A 173 1.94 2.77 -6.62
CA LEU A 173 2.01 2.12 -7.92
C LEU A 173 3.46 1.77 -8.27
N GLY A 174 4.40 2.69 -8.06
CA GLY A 174 5.82 2.44 -8.27
C GLY A 174 6.35 1.28 -7.44
N ILE A 175 5.98 1.21 -6.15
CA ILE A 175 6.36 0.11 -5.25
C ILE A 175 5.77 -1.23 -5.73
N HIS A 176 4.47 -1.26 -6.05
CA HIS A 176 3.83 -2.48 -6.55
C HIS A 176 4.45 -2.95 -7.87
N MET A 177 4.79 -2.02 -8.76
CA MET A 177 5.45 -2.33 -10.03
C MET A 177 6.84 -2.95 -9.78
N ALA A 178 7.65 -2.34 -8.91
CA ALA A 178 8.96 -2.88 -8.54
C ALA A 178 8.86 -4.28 -7.92
N LEU A 179 7.90 -4.49 -7.00
CA LEU A 179 7.62 -5.80 -6.43
C LEU A 179 7.19 -6.82 -7.49
N ALA A 180 6.25 -6.45 -8.36
CA ALA A 180 5.77 -7.34 -9.42
C ALA A 180 6.89 -7.75 -10.37
N VAL A 181 7.73 -6.80 -10.80
CA VAL A 181 8.90 -7.08 -11.66
C VAL A 181 9.89 -8.01 -10.95
N ALA A 182 10.19 -7.78 -9.68
CA ALA A 182 11.09 -8.63 -8.92
C ALA A 182 10.53 -10.05 -8.71
N THR A 183 9.22 -10.16 -8.41
CA THR A 183 8.53 -11.45 -8.28
C THR A 183 8.51 -12.21 -9.62
N LEU A 184 8.26 -11.52 -10.74
CA LEU A 184 8.28 -12.13 -12.07
C LEU A 184 9.68 -12.60 -12.46
N LEU A 185 10.70 -11.77 -12.23
CA LEU A 185 12.11 -12.14 -12.47
C LEU A 185 12.45 -13.44 -11.74
N LEU A 186 12.11 -13.52 -10.45
CA LEU A 186 12.33 -14.74 -9.68
C LEU A 186 11.52 -15.93 -10.23
N LEU A 187 10.25 -15.74 -10.56
CA LEU A 187 9.42 -16.80 -11.11
C LEU A 187 10.07 -17.39 -12.38
N PHE A 188 10.54 -16.53 -13.28
CA PHE A 188 11.24 -16.94 -14.49
C PHE A 188 12.55 -17.66 -14.19
N GLU A 189 13.37 -17.16 -13.27
CA GLU A 189 14.60 -17.82 -12.83
C GLU A 189 14.33 -19.21 -12.27
N LEU A 190 13.29 -19.36 -11.43
CA LEU A 190 12.92 -20.63 -10.83
C LEU A 190 12.44 -21.64 -11.87
N VAL A 191 11.52 -21.22 -12.77
CA VAL A 191 11.03 -22.07 -13.85
C VAL A 191 12.18 -22.44 -14.80
N GLY A 192 13.03 -21.47 -15.12
CA GLY A 192 14.22 -21.67 -15.94
C GLY A 192 15.15 -22.72 -15.37
N TYR A 193 15.48 -22.58 -14.08
CA TYR A 193 16.31 -23.55 -13.35
C TYR A 193 15.71 -24.97 -13.40
N PHE A 194 14.39 -25.11 -13.20
CA PHE A 194 13.74 -26.42 -13.26
C PHE A 194 13.68 -27.02 -14.68
N VAL A 195 13.56 -26.19 -15.72
CA VAL A 195 13.43 -26.66 -17.12
C VAL A 195 14.78 -26.92 -17.76
N PHE A 196 15.75 -26.04 -17.55
CA PHE A 196 17.05 -26.06 -18.23
C PHE A 196 18.19 -26.58 -17.34
N GLY A 197 17.96 -26.71 -16.02
CA GLY A 197 18.98 -27.14 -15.06
C GLY A 197 20.03 -26.08 -14.74
N ASP A 198 19.84 -24.83 -15.20
CA ASP A 198 20.73 -23.70 -14.97
C ASP A 198 19.92 -22.40 -14.80
N TRP A 199 20.53 -21.40 -14.17
CA TRP A 199 19.92 -20.10 -13.93
C TRP A 199 19.83 -19.29 -15.24
N ILE A 200 18.76 -18.51 -15.42
CA ILE A 200 18.59 -17.67 -16.61
C ILE A 200 19.36 -16.36 -16.40
N THR A 201 20.69 -16.45 -16.41
CA THR A 201 21.57 -15.30 -16.19
C THR A 201 21.89 -14.54 -17.48
N GLU A 202 21.09 -14.70 -18.54
CA GLU A 202 21.29 -13.97 -19.79
C GLU A 202 21.27 -12.47 -19.54
N THR A 203 22.35 -11.79 -19.91
CA THR A 203 22.55 -10.37 -19.59
C THR A 203 21.44 -9.48 -20.16
N SER A 204 20.92 -9.80 -21.35
CA SER A 204 19.79 -9.10 -21.97
C SER A 204 18.51 -9.20 -21.12
N PHE A 205 18.23 -10.38 -20.58
CA PHE A 205 17.07 -10.65 -19.74
C PHE A 205 17.14 -9.88 -18.41
N LEU A 206 18.31 -9.88 -17.78
CA LEU A 206 18.58 -9.12 -16.56
C LEU A 206 18.49 -7.61 -16.78
N ILE A 207 19.02 -7.10 -17.91
CA ILE A 207 18.93 -5.67 -18.26
C ILE A 207 17.47 -5.25 -18.44
N LEU A 208 16.67 -6.04 -19.15
CA LEU A 208 15.26 -5.74 -19.38
C LEU A 208 14.48 -5.63 -18.05
N HIS A 209 14.64 -6.60 -17.17
CA HIS A 209 13.99 -6.60 -15.85
C HIS A 209 14.54 -5.47 -14.96
N GLY A 210 15.84 -5.20 -15.02
CA GLY A 210 16.47 -4.07 -14.33
C GLY A 210 15.88 -2.74 -14.76
N ILE A 211 15.71 -2.49 -16.06
CA ILE A 211 15.08 -1.26 -16.57
C ILE A 211 13.62 -1.16 -16.10
N ALA A 212 12.85 -2.25 -16.17
CA ALA A 212 11.47 -2.27 -15.69
C ALA A 212 11.38 -1.98 -14.17
N PHE A 213 12.33 -2.49 -13.39
CA PHE A 213 12.43 -2.23 -11.96
C PHE A 213 12.77 -0.75 -11.67
N LEU A 214 13.74 -0.18 -12.40
CA LEU A 214 14.10 1.23 -12.32
C LEU A 214 12.93 2.15 -12.70
N LEU A 215 12.09 1.75 -13.66
CA LEU A 215 10.87 2.49 -14.00
C LEU A 215 9.89 2.52 -12.81
N GLY A 216 9.77 1.42 -12.06
CA GLY A 216 9.02 1.38 -10.80
C GLY A 216 9.55 2.38 -9.76
N ILE A 217 10.88 2.47 -9.60
CA ILE A 217 11.53 3.48 -8.75
C ILE A 217 11.18 4.90 -9.22
N ALA A 218 11.34 5.18 -10.51
CA ALA A 218 11.06 6.51 -11.05
C ALA A 218 9.60 6.95 -10.83
N ILE A 219 8.64 6.02 -10.99
CA ILE A 219 7.22 6.27 -10.70
C ILE A 219 7.01 6.53 -9.21
N MET A 220 7.64 5.75 -8.33
CA MET A 220 7.56 5.95 -6.89
C MET A 220 8.09 7.34 -6.50
N ASP A 221 9.26 7.72 -7.01
CA ASP A 221 9.90 9.02 -6.75
C ASP A 221 9.07 10.18 -7.30
N ALA A 222 8.40 10.02 -8.44
CA ALA A 222 7.43 11.00 -8.93
C ALA A 222 6.31 11.24 -7.92
N GLY A 223 5.83 10.19 -7.23
CA GLY A 223 4.88 10.31 -6.14
C GLY A 223 5.43 11.10 -4.94
N VAL A 224 6.71 10.89 -4.59
CA VAL A 224 7.40 11.64 -3.53
C VAL A 224 7.52 13.12 -3.88
N ILE A 225 7.92 13.43 -5.12
CA ILE A 225 8.06 14.81 -5.62
C ILE A 225 6.71 15.50 -5.65
N LEU A 226 5.68 14.84 -6.15
CA LEU A 226 4.32 15.38 -6.15
C LEU A 226 3.86 15.70 -4.74
N ARG A 227 4.06 14.80 -3.78
CA ARG A 227 3.75 15.06 -2.37
C ARG A 227 4.49 16.29 -1.85
N HIS A 228 5.80 16.39 -2.11
CA HIS A 228 6.60 17.54 -1.67
C HIS A 228 6.07 18.87 -2.24
N SER A 229 5.67 18.89 -3.52
CA SER A 229 5.12 20.09 -4.14
C SER A 229 3.82 20.60 -3.50
N LEU A 230 3.05 19.72 -2.83
CA LEU A 230 1.82 20.10 -2.13
C LEU A 230 2.10 20.83 -0.82
N VAL A 231 3.21 20.50 -0.15
CA VAL A 231 3.63 21.19 1.07
C VAL A 231 4.08 22.61 0.74
N THR A 232 4.90 22.76 -0.31
CA THR A 232 5.42 24.08 -0.74
C THR A 232 4.35 25.02 -1.29
N GLN A 233 3.18 24.52 -1.70
CA GLN A 233 2.06 25.36 -2.16
C GLN A 233 1.17 25.88 -1.02
N GLY A 234 1.31 25.31 0.19
CA GLY A 234 0.57 25.73 1.39
C GLY A 234 1.27 26.82 2.22
N GLU A 235 2.57 27.04 1.98
CA GLU A 235 3.36 28.16 2.53
C GLU A 235 3.21 29.43 1.67
#